data_AF-A0A937WWJ1-F1
#
_entry.id   AF-A0A937WWJ1-F1
#
_cell.length_a   1.000
_cell.length_b   1.000
_cell.length_c   1.000
_cell.angle_alpha   90.00
_cell.angle_beta   90.00
_cell.angle_gamma   90.00
#
_symmetry.space_group_name_H-M   'P 1'
#
loop_
_entity.id
_entity.type
_entity.pdbx_description
1 polymer ?
#
loop_
_entity_poly.entity_id
_entity_poly.type
_entity_poly.pdbx_seq_one_letter_code
_entity_poly.pdbx_strand_id
1 'polypeptide(L)'
;MAYTTVMTVMSRLAEKGVLIKEKEGNALIYRPSATLEQFMASTVRTILAGLLEEFSLPTIGQFIESVAQVSPEHMGELARLAEEQKSR
;
A
#
# COMPACT_ATOMS: atom_id res chain seq x y z
N MET A 1 -3.36 -20.06 -25.67
CA MET A 1 -3.87 -19.62 -24.36
C MET A 1 -2.92 -18.55 -23.81
N ALA A 2 -3.36 -17.29 -23.74
CA ALA A 2 -2.90 -16.14 -22.92
C ALA A 2 -1.40 -15.88 -22.57
N TYR A 3 -0.40 -16.46 -23.25
CA TYR A 3 1.03 -16.26 -22.92
C TYR A 3 1.45 -14.77 -22.93
N THR A 4 0.90 -14.00 -23.86
CA THR A 4 1.15 -12.56 -23.98
C THR A 4 0.44 -11.75 -22.90
N THR A 5 -0.71 -12.21 -22.38
CA THR A 5 -1.42 -11.54 -21.26
C THR A 5 -0.60 -11.64 -19.99
N VAL A 6 -0.07 -12.83 -19.68
CA VAL A 6 0.83 -13.02 -18.54
C VAL A 6 2.07 -12.15 -18.71
N MET A 7 2.71 -12.19 -19.89
CA MET A 7 3.88 -11.36 -20.17
C MET A 7 3.60 -9.85 -20.04
N THR A 8 2.42 -9.41 -20.46
CA THR A 8 2.00 -7.99 -20.35
C THR A 8 1.78 -7.60 -18.89
N VAL A 9 1.09 -8.43 -18.11
CA VAL A 9 0.88 -8.16 -16.68
C VAL A 9 2.21 -8.13 -15.94
N MET A 10 3.09 -9.11 -16.17
CA MET A 10 4.41 -9.16 -15.55
C MET A 10 5.28 -7.97 -15.92
N SER A 11 5.23 -7.52 -17.18
CA SER A 11 5.98 -6.32 -17.61
C SER A 11 5.43 -5.05 -16.98
N ARG A 12 4.10 -4.89 -16.89
CA ARG A 12 3.48 -3.75 -16.19
C ARG A 12 3.81 -3.72 -14.70
N LEU A 13 3.88 -4.89 -14.05
CA LEU A 13 4.29 -4.96 -12.64
C LEU A 13 5.77 -4.62 -12.46
N ALA A 14 6.62 -4.96 -13.44
CA ALA A 14 8.01 -4.54 -13.44
C ALA A 14 8.17 -3.02 -13.67
N GLU A 15 7.42 -2.44 -14.60
CA GLU A 15 7.37 -0.99 -14.83
C GLU A 15 6.91 -0.21 -13.59
N LYS A 16 5.96 -0.78 -12.82
CA LYS A 16 5.50 -0.23 -11.53
C LYS A 16 6.46 -0.51 -10.37
N GLY A 17 7.59 -1.18 -10.62
CA GLY A 17 8.59 -1.50 -9.60
C GLY A 17 8.15 -2.57 -8.59
N VAL A 18 7.06 -3.31 -8.83
CA VAL A 18 6.60 -4.43 -7.99
C VAL A 18 7.40 -5.70 -8.26
N LEU A 19 7.87 -5.85 -9.50
CA LEU A 19 8.75 -6.93 -9.92
C LEU A 19 10.06 -6.37 -10.45
N ILE A 20 11.11 -7.16 -10.34
CA ILE A 20 12.37 -6.94 -11.03
C ILE A 20 12.39 -7.91 -12.21
N LYS A 21 12.63 -7.36 -13.40
CA LYS A 21 12.68 -8.10 -14.66
C LYS A 21 14.12 -8.23 -15.11
N GLU A 22 14.56 -9.46 -15.27
CA GLU A 22 15.90 -9.80 -15.76
C GLU A 22 15.79 -10.70 -16.98
N LYS A 23 16.72 -10.55 -17.93
CA LYS A 23 16.77 -11.39 -19.13
C LYS A 23 17.91 -12.39 -18.96
N GLU A 24 17.58 -13.67 -19.01
CA GLU A 24 18.55 -14.77 -18.97
C GLU A 24 18.43 -15.60 -20.24
N GLY A 25 19.39 -15.42 -21.16
CA GLY A 25 19.32 -16.00 -22.50
C GLY A 25 18.06 -15.56 -23.27
N ASN A 26 17.18 -16.51 -23.59
CA ASN A 26 15.90 -16.28 -24.26
C ASN A 26 14.71 -16.19 -23.29
N ALA A 27 14.94 -16.29 -21.97
CA ALA A 27 13.90 -16.23 -20.96
C ALA A 27 13.85 -14.84 -20.27
N LEU A 28 12.65 -14.48 -19.83
CA LEU A 28 12.42 -13.34 -18.94
C LEU A 28 12.13 -13.88 -17.54
N ILE A 29 12.99 -13.52 -16.58
CA ILE A 29 12.85 -13.91 -15.19
C ILE A 29 12.30 -12.72 -14.42
N TYR A 30 11.31 -13.00 -13.57
CA TYR A 30 10.67 -12.01 -12.71
C TYR A 30 10.84 -12.43 -11.26
N ARG A 31 11.25 -11.49 -10.41
CA ARG A 31 11.35 -11.69 -8.96
C ARG A 31 10.67 -10.53 -8.21
N PRO A 32 10.06 -10.76 -7.05
CA PRO A 32 9.49 -9.68 -6.25
C PRO A 32 10.57 -8.66 -5.88
N SER A 33 10.23 -7.37 -5.97
CA SER A 33 11.12 -6.28 -5.54
C SER A 33 11.05 -6.02 -4.04
N ALA A 34 9.97 -6.46 -3.38
CA ALA A 34 9.68 -6.24 -1.97
C ALA A 34 8.98 -7.48 -1.38
N THR A 35 9.02 -7.60 -0.05
CA THR A 35 8.22 -8.62 0.63
C THR A 35 6.73 -8.26 0.57
N LEU A 36 5.86 -9.23 0.86
CA LEU A 36 4.42 -8.99 0.90
C LEU A 36 4.05 -7.90 1.91
N GLU A 37 4.68 -7.92 3.09
CA GLU A 37 4.46 -6.96 4.16
C GLU A 37 4.85 -5.55 3.72
N GLN A 38 6.01 -5.41 3.06
CA GLN A 38 6.48 -4.13 2.53
C GLN A 38 5.52 -3.57 1.47
N PHE A 39 5.07 -4.43 0.55
CA PHE A 39 4.12 -4.06 -0.51
C PHE A 39 2.76 -3.65 0.06
N MET A 40 2.24 -4.40 1.04
CA MET A 40 1.00 -4.04 1.71
C MET A 40 1.12 -2.71 2.43
N ALA A 41 2.20 -2.51 3.19
CA ALA A 41 2.43 -1.27 3.91
C ALA A 41 2.56 -0.07 2.96
N SER A 42 3.24 -0.19 1.81
CA SER A 42 3.29 0.88 0.82
C SER A 42 1.95 1.17 0.15
N THR A 43 1.16 0.11 -0.09
CA THR A 43 -0.17 0.25 -0.71
C THR A 43 -1.11 1.00 0.23
N VAL A 44 -1.15 0.63 1.51
CA VAL A 44 -1.95 1.33 2.53
C VAL A 44 -1.53 2.79 2.65
N ARG A 45 -0.21 3.07 2.72
CA ARG A 45 0.29 4.46 2.75
C ARG A 45 -0.17 5.27 1.54
N THR A 46 -0.11 4.71 0.34
CA THR A 46 -0.51 5.40 -0.90
C THR A 46 -2.00 5.72 -0.90
N ILE A 47 -2.84 4.76 -0.48
CA ILE A 47 -4.29 4.95 -0.40
C ILE A 47 -4.63 6.04 0.63
N LEU A 48 -4.02 5.97 1.82
CA LEU A 48 -4.27 6.96 2.88
C LEU A 48 -3.76 8.35 2.47
N ALA A 49 -2.61 8.46 1.81
CA ALA A 49 -2.10 9.73 1.30
C ALA A 49 -3.07 10.35 0.29
N GLY A 50 -3.54 9.58 -0.70
CA GLY A 50 -4.53 10.06 -1.66
C GLY A 50 -5.84 10.48 -0.99
N LEU A 51 -6.31 9.73 0.01
CA LEU A 51 -7.48 10.12 0.80
C LEU A 51 -7.25 11.44 1.55
N LEU A 52 -6.10 11.63 2.20
CA LEU A 52 -5.82 12.85 2.95
C LEU A 52 -5.54 14.06 2.06
N GLU A 53 -5.06 13.85 0.83
CA GLU A 53 -4.89 14.91 -0.17
C GLU A 53 -6.23 15.37 -0.76
N GLU A 54 -7.14 14.43 -1.04
CA GLU A 54 -8.43 14.72 -1.66
C GLU A 54 -9.48 15.20 -0.65
N PHE A 55 -9.36 14.80 0.62
CA PHE A 55 -10.37 15.06 1.62
C PHE A 55 -9.90 15.97 2.77
N SER A 56 -10.82 16.81 3.24
CA SER A 56 -10.60 17.78 4.33
C SER A 56 -10.70 17.13 5.73
N LEU A 57 -10.41 17.92 6.78
CA LEU A 57 -10.55 17.55 8.20
C LEU A 57 -11.81 16.72 8.56
N PRO A 58 -13.01 17.00 8.00
CA PRO A 58 -14.20 16.15 8.17
C PRO A 58 -14.01 14.66 7.86
N THR A 59 -13.22 14.30 6.84
CA THR A 59 -13.01 12.90 6.48
C THR A 59 -12.10 12.18 7.47
N ILE A 60 -11.16 12.91 8.08
CA ILE A 60 -10.36 12.40 9.20
C ILE A 60 -11.29 12.06 10.37
N GLY A 61 -12.27 12.93 10.66
CA GLY A 61 -13.31 12.68 11.67
C GLY A 61 -14.09 11.39 11.39
N GLN A 62 -14.61 11.23 10.16
CA GLN A 62 -15.35 10.03 9.76
C GLN A 62 -14.51 8.74 9.85
N PHE A 63 -13.22 8.81 9.49
CA PHE A 63 -12.31 7.69 9.63
C PHE A 63 -12.13 7.28 11.10
N ILE A 64 -11.90 8.25 11.98
CA ILE A 64 -11.77 8.03 13.43
C ILE A 64 -13.05 7.38 13.99
N GLU A 65 -14.22 7.90 13.63
CA GLU A 65 -15.51 7.31 14.04
C GLU A 65 -15.67 5.87 13.56
N SER A 66 -15.27 5.58 12.32
CA SER A 66 -15.34 4.23 11.75
C SER A 66 -14.42 3.25 12.49
N VAL A 67 -13.21 3.68 12.85
CA VAL A 67 -12.27 2.87 13.66
C VAL A 67 -12.85 2.59 15.04
N ALA A 68 -13.46 3.59 15.69
CA ALA A 68 -14.09 3.43 17.00
C ALA A 68 -15.22 2.40 17.01
N GLN A 69 -15.99 2.32 15.92
CA GLN A 69 -17.08 1.35 15.77
C GLN A 69 -16.59 -0.08 15.55
N VAL A 70 -15.50 -0.25 14.79
CA VAL A 70 -14.98 -1.58 14.44
C VAL A 70 -14.15 -2.18 15.58
N SER A 71 -13.41 -1.34 16.30
CA SER A 71 -12.51 -1.81 17.36
C SER A 71 -12.19 -0.69 18.36
N PRO A 72 -12.86 -0.70 19.53
CA PRO A 72 -12.59 0.27 20.59
C PRO A 72 -11.16 0.20 21.15
N GLU A 73 -10.52 -0.97 21.10
CA GLU A 73 -9.12 -1.17 21.50
C GLU A 73 -8.14 -0.45 20.56
N HIS A 74 -8.42 -0.42 19.26
CA HIS A 74 -7.59 0.31 18.29
C HIS A 74 -7.67 1.83 18.45
N MET A 75 -8.72 2.36 19.10
CA MET A 75 -8.82 3.80 19.39
C MET A 75 -7.79 4.27 20.43
N GLY A 76 -7.53 3.45 21.45
CA GLY A 76 -6.49 3.74 22.43
C GLY A 76 -5.10 3.79 21.78
N GLU A 77 -4.82 2.84 20.89
CA GLU A 77 -3.56 2.79 20.15
C GLU A 77 -3.42 3.94 19.15
N LEU A 78 -4.51 4.30 18.44
CA LEU A 78 -4.53 5.45 17.55
C LEU A 78 -4.23 6.75 18.30
N ALA A 79 -4.84 6.95 19.48
CA ALA A 79 -4.58 8.12 20.31
C ALA A 79 -3.11 8.17 20.78
N ARG A 80 -2.56 7.02 21.19
CA ARG A 80 -1.14 6.90 21.58
C ARG A 80 -0.20 7.29 20.42
N LEU A 81 -0.42 6.73 19.23
CA LEU A 81 0.39 7.02 18.04
C LEU A 81 0.27 8.49 17.61
N ALA A 82 -0.93 9.08 17.69
CA ALA A 82 -1.14 10.49 17.35
C ALA A 82 -0.36 11.43 18.29
N GLU A 83 -0.31 11.12 19.59
CA GLU A 83 0.43 11.91 20.57
C GLU A 83 1.94 11.79 20.40
N GLU A 84 2.43 10.60 20.04
CA GLU A 84 3.85 10.40 19.67
C GLU A 84 4.25 11.24 18.46
N GLN A 85 3.39 11.35 17.44
CA GLN A 85 3.68 12.17 16.26
C GLN A 85 3.66 13.67 16.54
N LYS A 86 2.82 14.16 17.48
CA LYS A 86 2.85 15.57 17.90
C LYS A 86 4.12 15.95 18.65
N SER A 87 4.71 14.99 19.35
CA SER A 87 5.91 15.18 20.17
C SER A 87 7.22 15.06 19.38
N ARG A 88 7.12 14.78 18.08
CA ARG A 88 8.23 14.55 17.16
C ARG A 88 8.48 15.76 16.27
#